data_AF-A0A6J6JGT3-F1
#
_entry.id   AF-A0A6J6JGT3-F1
#
_cell.length_a   1.000
_cell.length_b   1.000
_cell.length_c   1.000
_cell.angle_alpha   90.00
_cell.angle_beta   90.00
_cell.angle_gamma   90.00
#
_symmetry.space_group_name_H-M   'P 1'
#
loop_
_entity.id
_entity.type
_entity.pdbx_description
1 polymer ?
#
loop_
_entity_poly.entity_id
_entity_poly.type
_entity_poly.pdbx_seq_one_letter_code
_entity_poly.pdbx_strand_id
1 'polypeptide(L)' 'MYVSMNARALMNFLSLRTAREGSHFPSYPQREIEMVAELMEAEFAKLMPLTYAAFEKSGRIAP' A
#
# COMPACT_ATOMS: atom_id res chain seq x y z
N MET A 1 4.61 -15.22 12.56
CA MET A 1 5.52 -15.14 11.38
C MET A 1 6.10 -13.73 11.33
N TYR A 2 7.36 -13.58 10.92
CA TYR A 2 7.96 -12.26 10.66
C TYR A 2 8.01 -11.99 9.15
N VAL A 3 7.72 -10.75 8.76
CA VAL A 3 7.79 -10.27 7.39
C VAL A 3 8.59 -8.98 7.35
N SER A 4 9.53 -8.88 6.43
CA SER A 4 10.32 -7.67 6.23
C SER A 4 10.41 -7.39 4.73
N MET A 5 10.22 -6.13 4.36
CA MET A 5 10.31 -5.68 2.97
C MET A 5 10.70 -4.21 2.93
N ASN A 6 11.33 -3.80 1.82
CA ASN A 6 11.62 -2.38 1.58
C ASN A 6 10.35 -1.62 1.12
N ALA A 7 10.43 -0.29 1.08
CA ALA A 7 9.30 0.56 0.70
C ALA A 7 8.76 0.27 -0.72
N ARG A 8 9.63 -0.10 -1.67
CA ARG A 8 9.21 -0.42 -3.05
C ARG A 8 8.33 -1.67 -3.07
N ALA A 9 8.78 -2.73 -2.41
CA ALA A 9 8.01 -3.96 -2.28
C ALA A 9 6.70 -3.73 -1.50
N LEU A 10 6.72 -2.86 -0.47
CA LEU A 10 5.51 -2.49 0.26
C LEU A 10 4.50 -1.78 -0.64
N MET A 11 4.90 -0.79 -1.45
CA MET A 11 4.00 -0.12 -2.38
C MET A 11 3.37 -1.08 -3.39
N ASN A 12 4.14 -2.06 -3.90
CA ASN A 12 3.59 -3.10 -4.78
C ASN A 12 2.65 -4.07 -4.05
N PHE A 13 2.91 -4.35 -2.77
CA PHE A 13 1.98 -5.12 -1.95
C PHE A 13 0.67 -4.36 -1.73
N LEU A 14 0.74 -3.07 -1.36
CA LEU A 14 -0.42 -2.24 -1.12
C LEU A 14 -1.28 -2.06 -2.38
N SER A 15 -0.68 -1.89 -3.57
CA SER A 15 -1.44 -1.76 -4.82
C SER A 15 -2.33 -2.97 -5.12
N LEU A 16 -1.95 -4.16 -4.65
CA LEU A 16 -2.71 -5.40 -4.85
C LEU A 16 -3.58 -5.77 -3.64
N ARG A 17 -3.25 -5.30 -2.44
CA ARG A 17 -3.87 -5.74 -1.18
C ARG A 17 -4.74 -4.69 -0.52
N THR A 18 -5.06 -3.59 -1.20
CA THR A 18 -6.06 -2.62 -0.73
C THR A 18 -7.07 -2.30 -1.82
N ALA A 19 -8.36 -2.22 -1.46
CA ALA A 19 -9.37 -1.58 -2.28
C ALA A 19 -9.39 -0.08 -1.96
N ARG A 20 -8.90 0.75 -2.89
CA ARG A 20 -8.88 2.21 -2.74
C ARG A 20 -9.50 2.89 -3.95
N GLU A 21 -10.45 3.76 -3.68
CA GLU A 21 -11.03 4.65 -4.69
C GLU A 21 -9.94 5.56 -5.27
N GLY A 22 -9.96 5.77 -6.59
CA GLY A 22 -8.93 6.55 -7.29
C GLY A 22 -7.64 5.82 -7.63
N SER A 23 -7.50 4.53 -7.27
CA SER A 23 -6.39 3.70 -7.77
C SER A 23 -6.46 3.57 -9.28
N HIS A 24 -5.32 3.68 -9.97
CA HIS A 24 -5.29 3.50 -11.43
C HIS A 24 -5.71 2.08 -11.85
N PHE A 25 -5.33 1.09 -11.04
CA PHE A 25 -5.77 -0.30 -11.17
C PHE A 25 -6.53 -0.72 -9.90
N PRO A 26 -7.87 -0.78 -9.93
CA PRO A 26 -8.64 -1.25 -8.79
C PRO A 26 -8.31 -2.71 -8.44
N SER A 27 -8.10 -2.98 -7.15
CA SER A 27 -7.92 -4.34 -6.61
C SER A 27 -9.09 -4.75 -5.72
N TYR A 28 -9.36 -6.05 -5.66
CA TYR A 28 -10.45 -6.66 -4.88
C TYR A 28 -9.89 -7.75 -3.94
N PRO A 29 -9.08 -7.37 -2.93
CA PRO A 29 -8.51 -8.31 -1.98
C PRO A 29 -9.58 -8.89 -1.05
N GLN A 30 -9.30 -10.07 -0.49
CA GLN A 30 -10.07 -10.57 0.65
C GLN A 30 -9.88 -9.62 1.85
N ARG A 31 -10.91 -9.45 2.68
CA ARG A 31 -10.89 -8.46 3.77
C ARG A 31 -9.73 -8.69 4.75
N GLU A 32 -9.41 -9.94 5.05
CA GLU A 32 -8.38 -10.31 6.01
C GLU A 32 -6.99 -9.86 5.58
N ILE A 33 -6.65 -9.96 4.30
CA ILE A 33 -5.34 -9.47 3.81
C ILE A 33 -5.33 -7.94 3.68
N GLU A 34 -6.48 -7.33 3.41
CA GLU A 34 -6.62 -5.88 3.39
C GLU A 34 -6.42 -5.28 4.79
N MET A 35 -6.93 -5.91 5.85
CA MET A 35 -6.68 -5.48 7.23
C MET A 35 -5.18 -5.43 7.57
N VAL A 36 -4.40 -6.38 7.06
CA VAL A 36 -2.93 -6.36 7.23
C VAL A 36 -2.32 -5.20 6.43
N ALA A 37 -2.75 -5.01 5.19
CA ALA A 37 -2.28 -3.93 4.33
C ALA A 37 -2.56 -2.54 4.94
N GLU A 38 -3.75 -2.32 5.51
CA GLU A 38 -4.15 -1.08 6.19
C GLU A 38 -3.21 -0.74 7.36
N LEU A 39 -2.85 -1.74 8.18
CA LEU A 39 -1.93 -1.55 9.30
C LEU A 39 -0.50 -1.23 8.81
N MET A 40 -0.01 -1.94 7.79
CA MET A 40 1.31 -1.67 7.21
C MET A 40 1.37 -0.30 6.53
N GLU A 41 0.30 0.10 5.85
CA GLU A 41 0.14 1.40 5.19
C GLU A 41 0.12 2.55 6.19
N ALA A 42 -0.57 2.39 7.33
CA ALA A 42 -0.60 3.39 8.39
C ALA A 42 0.82 3.68 8.94
N GLU A 43 1.64 2.65 9.13
CA GLU A 43 3.04 2.83 9.55
C GLU A 43 3.91 3.42 8.43
N PHE A 44 3.68 3.01 7.18
CA PHE A 44 4.37 3.59 6.02
C PHE A 44 4.12 5.10 5.87
N ALA A 45 2.86 5.54 6.04
CA ALA A 45 2.50 6.95 5.99
C ALA A 45 3.18 7.78 7.10
N LYS A 46 3.39 7.20 8.29
CA LYS A 46 4.11 7.85 9.40
C LYS A 46 5.61 7.94 9.14
N LEU A 47 6.23 6.84 8.70
CA LEU A 47 7.69 6.74 8.55
C LEU A 47 8.21 7.43 7.28
N MET A 48 7.42 7.42 6.21
CA MET A 48 7.83 7.95 4.90
C MET A 48 6.71 8.80 4.25
N PRO A 49 6.29 9.90 4.90
CA PRO A 49 5.10 10.66 4.49
C PRO A 49 5.19 11.23 3.07
N LEU A 50 6.37 11.67 2.64
CA LEU A 50 6.58 12.20 1.28
C LEU A 50 6.47 11.10 0.20
N THR A 51 7.03 9.93 0.47
CA THR A 51 6.95 8.78 -0.44
C THR A 51 5.53 8.25 -0.52
N TYR A 52 4.82 8.18 0.61
CA TYR A 52 3.42 7.79 0.66
C TYR A 52 2.54 8.77 -0.15
N ALA A 53 2.70 10.09 0.05
CA ALA A 53 1.96 11.09 -0.72
C ALA A 53 2.24 11.01 -2.23
N ALA A 54 3.49 10.72 -2.62
CA ALA A 54 3.85 10.51 -4.02
C ALA A 54 3.22 9.24 -4.60
N PHE A 55 3.14 8.16 -3.81
CA PHE A 55 2.47 6.91 -4.19
C PHE A 55 0.96 7.13 -4.41
N GLU A 56 0.29 7.82 -3.48
CA GLU A 56 -1.13 8.20 -3.62
C GLU A 56 -1.37 9.03 -4.89
N LYS A 57 -0.58 10.09 -5.09
CA LYS A 57 -0.70 10.99 -6.24
C LYS A 57 -0.44 10.28 -7.58
N SER A 58 0.38 9.23 -7.57
CA SER A 58 0.71 8.43 -8.76
C SER A 58 -0.31 7.33 -9.04
N GLY A 59 -1.49 7.37 -8.42
CA GLY A 59 -2.55 6.38 -8.64
C GLY A 59 -2.26 5.02 -8.01
N ARG A 60 -1.45 5.00 -6.93
CA ARG A 60 -1.07 3.79 -6.18
C ARG A 60 -0.31 2.74 -7.00
N ILE A 61 0.49 3.19 -7.96
CA ILE A 61 1.38 2.34 -8.75
C ILE A 61 2.77 2.34 -8.09
N ALA A 62 3.30 1.15 -7.85
CA ALA A 62 4.67 1.03 -7.35
C ALA A 62 5.68 1.44 -8.43
N PRO A 63 6.70 2.25 -8.10
CA PRO A 63 7.79 2.57 -9.03
C PRO A 63 8.69 1.35 -9.29
#